data_AF-A0A8T3P396-F1
#
_entry.id   AF-A0A8T3P396-F1
#
_cell.length_a   1.000
_cell.length_b   1.000
_cell.length_c   1.000
_cell.angle_alpha   90.00
_cell.angle_beta   90.00
_cell.angle_gamma   90.00
#
_symmetry.space_group_name_H-M   'P 1'
#
loop_
_entity.id
_entity.type
_entity.pdbx_description
1 polymer ?
#
loop_
_entity_poly.entity_id
_entity_poly.type
_entity_poly.pdbx_seq_one_letter_code
_entity_poly.pdbx_strand_id
1 'polypeptide(L)'
;MAEIDSSAPFETAQVETAEFENVVCPLCGLGCDDLRVRLDDSGVEVTENGCDLSRRGFAQAPPGTRATPRIAGASAGMDAALDRAAEVLREAHLPLIGGLATDVNGARAVMALARKSRAVIDHMYGAGLFRNQQILQDDGWMTTSLTEVRNRADLVVVAGARAFELFPRLLERIFNPQSCALAQDTQ
;
A
#
# COMPACT_ATOMS: atom_id res chain seq x y z
N MET A 1 -7.80 -27.80 -8.19
CA MET A 1 -7.86 -27.28 -6.81
C MET A 1 -6.78 -28.04 -6.06
N ALA A 2 -5.56 -27.49 -6.03
CA ALA A 2 -4.44 -28.15 -5.36
C ALA A 2 -4.54 -27.84 -3.87
N GLU A 3 -4.55 -28.89 -3.05
CA GLU A 3 -4.49 -28.79 -1.59
C GLU A 3 -3.11 -28.26 -1.20
N ILE A 4 -3.07 -27.19 -0.41
CA ILE A 4 -1.85 -26.65 0.18
C ILE A 4 -1.71 -27.33 1.54
N ASP A 5 -0.75 -28.24 1.67
CA ASP A 5 -0.38 -28.89 2.92
C ASP A 5 0.22 -27.84 3.88
N SER A 6 -0.48 -27.55 4.97
CA SER A 6 -0.11 -26.56 5.99
C SER A 6 0.86 -27.11 7.05
N SER A 7 1.20 -28.40 6.98
CA SER A 7 1.98 -29.12 8.00
C SER A 7 3.47 -29.30 7.67
N ALA A 8 3.88 -29.05 6.42
CA ALA A 8 5.28 -29.10 6.03
C ALA A 8 6.05 -27.84 6.52
N PRO A 9 7.24 -27.97 7.13
CA PRO A 9 8.14 -26.84 7.28
C PRO A 9 8.50 -26.34 5.87
N PHE A 10 8.06 -25.14 5.53
CA PHE A 10 8.38 -24.52 4.24
C PHE A 10 9.85 -24.15 4.22
N GLU A 11 10.61 -24.98 3.52
CA GLU A 11 12.03 -24.85 3.25
C GLU A 11 12.36 -23.42 2.85
N THR A 12 13.35 -22.81 3.52
CA THR A 12 13.93 -21.52 3.11
C THR A 12 14.49 -21.71 1.71
N ALA A 13 13.72 -21.31 0.70
CA ALA A 13 14.21 -21.23 -0.66
C ALA A 13 15.42 -20.27 -0.63
N GLN A 14 16.59 -20.76 -1.04
CA GLN A 14 17.73 -19.89 -1.31
C GLN A 14 17.26 -18.84 -2.30
N VAL A 15 17.34 -17.56 -1.93
CA VAL A 15 16.83 -16.50 -2.76
C VAL A 15 17.97 -16.11 -3.69
N GLU A 16 17.99 -16.73 -4.88
CA GLU A 16 18.90 -16.32 -5.95
C GLU A 16 18.72 -14.83 -6.21
N THR A 17 19.83 -14.09 -6.31
CA THR A 17 19.79 -12.66 -6.54
C THR A 17 19.03 -12.36 -7.84
N ALA A 18 17.96 -11.59 -7.72
CA ALA A 18 17.09 -11.23 -8.82
C ALA A 18 16.91 -9.71 -8.87
N GLU A 19 16.98 -9.14 -10.07
CA GLU A 19 16.64 -7.74 -10.31
C GLU A 19 15.31 -7.66 -11.05
N PHE A 20 14.47 -6.73 -10.60
CA PHE A 20 13.16 -6.46 -11.15
C PHE A 20 13.11 -5.00 -11.60
N GLU A 21 12.59 -4.78 -12.81
CA GLU A 21 12.35 -3.46 -13.37
C GLU A 21 10.84 -3.16 -13.41
N ASN A 22 10.50 -1.88 -13.49
CA ASN A 22 9.11 -1.39 -13.55
C ASN A 22 8.25 -1.90 -12.37
N VAL A 23 8.84 -1.94 -11.17
CA VAL A 23 8.14 -2.37 -9.96
C VAL A 23 7.24 -1.25 -9.47
N VAL A 24 5.98 -1.59 -9.18
CA VAL A 24 5.02 -0.64 -8.61
C VAL A 24 5.23 -0.51 -7.10
N CYS A 25 5.40 0.73 -6.63
CA CYS A 25 5.55 1.08 -5.22
C CYS A 25 4.18 1.14 -4.53
N PRO A 26 3.91 0.30 -3.50
CA PRO A 26 2.59 0.21 -2.86
C PRO A 26 2.41 1.14 -1.66
N LEU A 27 3.34 2.08 -1.39
CA LEU A 27 3.39 2.75 -0.08
C LEU A 27 2.67 4.09 0.02
N CYS A 28 2.54 4.82 -1.08
CA CYS A 28 1.76 6.06 -1.13
C CYS A 28 0.81 6.04 -2.34
N GLY A 29 -0.12 6.98 -2.38
CA GLY A 29 -1.13 7.08 -3.44
C GLY A 29 -0.61 7.44 -4.84
N LEU A 30 0.70 7.71 -5.01
CA LEU A 30 1.28 7.97 -6.34
C LEU A 30 1.41 6.71 -7.21
N GLY A 31 1.58 5.54 -6.59
CA GLY A 31 1.74 4.28 -7.32
C GLY A 31 2.87 4.30 -8.35
N CYS A 32 4.03 4.87 -8.01
CA CYS A 32 5.20 4.94 -8.90
C CYS A 32 5.55 3.54 -9.44
N ASP A 33 5.70 3.41 -10.74
CA ASP A 33 5.76 2.15 -11.50
C ASP A 33 7.11 1.91 -12.19
N ASP A 34 8.12 2.71 -11.85
CA ASP A 34 9.44 2.76 -12.49
C ASP A 34 10.56 2.36 -11.53
N LEU A 35 10.25 1.73 -10.40
CA LEU A 35 11.28 1.32 -9.44
C LEU A 35 12.07 0.15 -10.03
N ARG A 36 13.39 0.18 -9.81
CA ARG A 36 14.22 -1.01 -9.89
C ARG A 36 14.46 -1.55 -8.50
N VAL A 37 14.28 -2.86 -8.35
CA VAL A 37 14.35 -3.55 -7.06
C VAL A 37 15.24 -4.78 -7.20
N ARG A 38 16.19 -4.92 -6.28
CA ARG A 38 17.00 -6.12 -6.13
C ARG A 38 16.46 -6.93 -4.95
N LEU A 39 16.40 -8.23 -5.15
CA LEU A 39 16.06 -9.22 -4.14
C LEU A 39 17.27 -10.15 -3.98
N ASP A 40 17.74 -10.34 -2.77
CA ASP A 40 18.78 -11.31 -2.43
C ASP A 40 18.55 -11.89 -1.00
N ASP A 41 19.50 -12.69 -0.52
CA ASP A 41 19.43 -13.29 0.83
C ASP A 41 19.38 -12.25 1.97
N SER A 42 19.80 -11.00 1.72
CA SER A 42 19.80 -9.92 2.71
C SER A 42 18.48 -9.17 2.78
N GLY A 43 17.67 -9.17 1.73
CA GLY A 43 16.47 -8.36 1.71
C GLY A 43 15.93 -8.00 0.33
N VAL A 44 14.96 -7.08 0.36
CA VAL A 44 14.48 -6.36 -0.82
C VAL A 44 15.04 -4.93 -0.78
N GLU A 45 15.82 -4.57 -1.79
CA GLU A 45 16.46 -3.27 -1.92
C GLU A 45 15.90 -2.51 -3.13
N VAL A 46 15.56 -1.22 -2.95
CA VAL A 46 15.23 -0.34 -4.07
C VAL A 46 16.50 0.32 -4.60
N THR A 47 16.94 -0.09 -5.79
CA THR A 47 18.22 0.33 -6.38
C THR A 47 18.10 1.64 -7.16
N GLU A 48 16.97 1.87 -7.84
CA GLU A 48 16.73 3.11 -8.62
C GLU A 48 15.30 3.63 -8.43
N ASN A 49 15.12 4.93 -8.66
CA ASN A 49 13.82 5.64 -8.64
C ASN A 49 13.04 5.53 -7.31
N GLY A 50 13.71 5.14 -6.22
CA GLY A 50 13.14 5.06 -4.89
C GLY A 50 13.13 6.41 -4.15
N CYS A 51 12.05 6.68 -3.41
CA CYS A 51 12.01 7.73 -2.40
C CYS A 51 12.27 7.15 -1.00
N ASP A 52 12.40 8.00 0.01
CA ASP A 52 12.66 7.56 1.39
C ASP A 52 11.57 6.62 1.92
N LEU A 53 10.32 6.84 1.52
CA LEU A 53 9.22 5.96 1.91
C LEU A 53 9.40 4.58 1.28
N SER A 54 9.64 4.49 -0.04
CA SER A 54 9.82 3.21 -0.74
C SER A 54 11.02 2.44 -0.20
N ARG A 55 12.18 3.09 -0.06
CA ARG A 55 13.39 2.45 0.48
C ARG A 55 13.14 1.85 1.86
N ARG A 56 12.51 2.62 2.77
CA ARG A 56 12.17 2.11 4.11
C ARG A 56 11.16 0.97 4.07
N GLY A 57 10.09 1.08 3.28
CA GLY A 57 9.05 0.06 3.27
C GLY A 57 9.48 -1.25 2.62
N PHE A 58 10.30 -1.21 1.56
CA PHE A 58 10.89 -2.42 0.97
C PHE A 58 11.94 -3.05 1.91
N ALA A 59 12.69 -2.25 2.65
CA ALA A 59 13.66 -2.74 3.64
C ALA A 59 13.01 -3.29 4.95
N GLN A 60 11.71 -3.09 5.18
CA GLN A 60 11.06 -3.41 6.47
C GLN A 60 10.85 -4.90 6.75
N ALA A 61 11.08 -5.79 5.78
CA ALA A 61 11.05 -7.23 6.03
C ALA A 61 12.01 -7.99 5.11
N PRO A 62 12.95 -8.77 5.68
CA PRO A 62 13.65 -9.79 4.92
C PRO A 62 12.64 -10.76 4.28
N PRO A 63 12.91 -11.23 3.06
CA PRO A 63 12.23 -12.37 2.47
C PRO A 63 12.11 -13.51 3.50
N GLY A 64 10.91 -14.01 3.75
CA GLY A 64 10.66 -15.11 4.69
C GLY A 64 10.25 -14.71 6.11
N THR A 65 10.22 -13.41 6.45
CA THR A 65 9.68 -12.93 7.75
C THR A 65 8.15 -13.00 7.74
N ARG A 66 7.59 -14.21 7.85
CA ARG A 66 6.15 -14.41 7.98
C ARG A 66 5.72 -14.09 9.41
N ALA A 67 4.70 -13.26 9.56
CA ALA A 67 4.01 -13.13 10.84
C ALA A 67 3.45 -14.51 11.22
N THR A 68 3.87 -15.03 12.38
CA THR A 68 3.36 -16.30 12.89
C THR A 68 2.03 -16.08 13.61
N PRO A 69 1.02 -16.96 13.41
CA PRO A 69 -0.27 -16.81 14.08
C PRO A 69 -0.12 -16.83 15.60
N ARG A 70 -0.84 -15.92 16.27
CA ARG A 70 -0.83 -15.82 17.73
C ARG A 70 -2.23 -15.63 18.27
N ILE A 71 -2.56 -16.30 19.37
CA ILE A 71 -3.81 -16.14 20.11
C ILE A 71 -3.44 -15.59 21.49
N ALA A 72 -3.95 -14.41 21.83
CA ALA A 72 -3.62 -13.73 23.08
C ALA A 72 -2.11 -13.61 23.36
N GLY A 73 -1.30 -13.41 22.30
CA GLY A 73 0.16 -13.29 22.37
C GLY A 73 0.94 -14.61 22.30
N ALA A 74 0.30 -15.75 22.54
CA ALA A 74 0.92 -17.08 22.45
C ALA A 74 0.92 -17.60 21.01
N SER A 75 1.98 -18.33 20.62
CA SER A 75 2.07 -18.97 19.30
C SER A 75 0.93 -19.97 19.10
N ALA A 76 0.31 -19.96 17.91
CA ALA A 76 -0.78 -20.85 17.55
C ALA A 76 -0.58 -21.42 16.14
N GLY A 77 -1.21 -22.57 15.87
CA GLY A 77 -1.34 -23.07 14.51
C GLY A 77 -2.28 -22.18 13.68
N MET A 78 -2.13 -22.22 12.36
CA MET A 78 -2.95 -21.42 11.44
C MET A 78 -4.44 -21.73 11.61
N ASP A 79 -4.82 -23.01 11.63
CA ASP A 79 -6.22 -23.42 11.76
C ASP A 79 -6.85 -22.94 13.06
N ALA A 80 -6.14 -23.10 14.19
CA ALA A 80 -6.59 -22.61 15.49
C ALA A 80 -6.76 -21.08 15.50
N ALA A 81 -5.88 -20.35 14.83
CA ALA A 81 -5.99 -18.89 14.72
C ALA A 81 -7.19 -18.46 13.85
N LEU A 82 -7.46 -19.17 12.76
CA LEU A 82 -8.62 -18.93 11.91
C LEU A 82 -9.93 -19.23 12.63
N ASP A 83 -10.01 -20.36 13.34
CA ASP A 83 -11.17 -20.73 14.15
C ASP A 83 -11.46 -19.68 15.23
N ARG A 84 -10.40 -19.23 15.94
CA ARG A 84 -10.54 -18.18 16.94
C ARG A 84 -10.97 -16.85 16.33
N ALA A 85 -10.43 -16.46 15.18
CA ALA A 85 -10.85 -15.24 14.48
C ALA A 85 -12.33 -15.31 14.06
N ALA A 86 -12.78 -16.47 13.57
CA ALA A 86 -14.17 -16.70 13.18
C ALA A 86 -15.13 -16.69 14.39
N GLU A 87 -14.71 -17.20 15.53
CA GLU A 87 -15.45 -17.10 16.80
C GLU A 87 -15.62 -15.64 17.24
N VAL A 88 -14.52 -14.87 17.29
CA VAL A 88 -14.55 -13.43 17.64
C VAL A 88 -15.52 -12.66 16.75
N LEU A 89 -15.48 -12.90 15.44
CA LEU A 89 -16.38 -12.23 14.50
C LEU A 89 -17.86 -12.65 14.66
N ARG A 90 -18.12 -13.87 15.13
CA ARG A 90 -19.48 -14.41 15.32
C ARG A 90 -20.12 -13.90 16.61
N GLU A 91 -19.32 -13.71 17.66
CA GLU A 91 -19.77 -13.19 18.95
C GLU A 91 -19.91 -11.65 18.96
N ALA A 92 -19.24 -10.97 18.03
CA ALA A 92 -19.31 -9.53 17.91
C ALA A 92 -20.71 -9.04 17.46
N HIS A 93 -21.28 -8.09 18.20
CA HIS A 93 -22.56 -7.45 17.84
C HIS A 93 -22.43 -6.44 16.70
N LEU A 94 -21.29 -5.76 16.62
CA LEU A 94 -20.98 -4.78 15.58
C LEU A 94 -19.48 -4.85 15.24
N PRO A 95 -19.05 -5.88 14.47
CA PRO A 95 -17.65 -6.03 14.14
C PRO A 95 -17.17 -4.88 13.25
N LEU A 96 -15.92 -4.46 13.44
CA LEU A 96 -15.23 -3.47 12.61
C LEU A 96 -14.02 -4.14 11.96
N ILE A 97 -13.89 -3.98 10.64
CA ILE A 97 -12.69 -4.34 9.89
C ILE A 97 -12.02 -3.04 9.44
N GLY A 98 -10.88 -2.72 10.06
CA GLY A 98 -10.17 -1.45 9.90
C GLY A 98 -8.78 -1.59 9.27
N GLY A 99 -8.17 -0.46 8.89
CA GLY A 99 -6.77 -0.36 8.47
C GLY A 99 -6.56 -0.67 6.99
N LEU A 100 -6.88 -1.88 6.55
CA LEU A 100 -7.00 -2.30 5.14
C LEU A 100 -5.92 -1.79 4.16
N ALA A 101 -4.65 -1.87 4.53
CA ALA A 101 -3.53 -1.66 3.62
C ALA A 101 -3.30 -2.91 2.76
N THR A 102 -4.20 -3.16 1.80
CA THR A 102 -4.19 -4.38 0.98
C THR A 102 -4.43 -4.06 -0.50
N ASP A 103 -4.18 -5.04 -1.36
CA ASP A 103 -4.44 -4.95 -2.79
C ASP A 103 -5.93 -5.13 -3.11
N VAL A 104 -6.27 -5.13 -4.41
CA VAL A 104 -7.65 -5.29 -4.86
C VAL A 104 -8.23 -6.66 -4.48
N ASN A 105 -7.40 -7.71 -4.42
CA ASN A 105 -7.85 -9.06 -4.06
C ASN A 105 -8.15 -9.16 -2.56
N GLY A 106 -7.30 -8.58 -1.72
CA GLY A 106 -7.55 -8.48 -0.29
C GLY A 106 -8.76 -7.61 0.02
N ALA A 107 -8.95 -6.49 -0.70
CA ALA A 107 -10.15 -5.66 -0.54
C ALA A 107 -11.43 -6.45 -0.90
N ARG A 108 -11.42 -7.24 -1.98
CA ARG A 108 -12.54 -8.14 -2.34
C ARG A 108 -12.80 -9.21 -1.28
N ALA A 109 -11.75 -9.83 -0.75
CA ALA A 109 -11.86 -10.82 0.31
C ALA A 109 -12.46 -10.22 1.59
N VAL A 110 -12.02 -9.01 1.97
CA VAL A 110 -12.55 -8.27 3.11
C VAL A 110 -14.02 -7.91 2.91
N MET A 111 -14.42 -7.43 1.74
CA MET A 111 -15.83 -7.16 1.44
C MET A 111 -16.69 -8.43 1.56
N ALA A 112 -16.19 -9.56 1.06
CA ALA A 112 -16.86 -10.84 1.20
C ALA A 112 -16.99 -11.30 2.66
N LEU A 113 -15.94 -11.08 3.47
CA LEU A 113 -15.94 -11.37 4.90
C LEU A 113 -16.94 -10.47 5.65
N ALA A 114 -16.87 -9.15 5.44
CA ALA A 114 -17.75 -8.18 6.06
C ALA A 114 -19.23 -8.46 5.77
N ARG A 115 -19.55 -8.87 4.54
CA ARG A 115 -20.92 -9.29 4.18
C ARG A 115 -21.40 -10.49 5.01
N LYS A 116 -20.52 -11.45 5.30
CA LYS A 116 -20.86 -12.64 6.10
C LYS A 116 -20.96 -12.33 7.59
N SER A 117 -20.06 -11.49 8.11
CA SER A 117 -20.01 -11.13 9.53
C SER A 117 -20.86 -9.91 9.91
N ARG A 118 -21.48 -9.24 8.92
CA ARG A 118 -22.16 -7.94 9.09
C ARG A 118 -21.24 -6.86 9.68
N ALA A 119 -19.95 -6.92 9.34
CA ALA A 119 -18.97 -5.97 9.82
C ALA A 119 -19.07 -4.62 9.10
N VAL A 120 -18.78 -3.55 9.83
CA VAL A 120 -18.46 -2.25 9.27
C VAL A 120 -17.03 -2.29 8.74
N ILE A 121 -16.79 -1.66 7.60
CA ILE A 121 -15.47 -1.51 7.02
C ILE A 121 -15.03 -0.06 7.21
N ASP A 122 -13.81 0.17 7.68
CA ASP A 122 -13.19 1.48 7.70
C ASP A 122 -11.75 1.43 7.16
N HIS A 123 -11.40 2.45 6.39
CA HIS A 123 -10.06 2.58 5.81
C HIS A 123 -9.10 3.22 6.82
N MET A 124 -7.80 2.92 6.77
CA MET A 124 -6.80 3.58 7.63
C MET A 124 -6.88 5.12 7.58
N TYR A 125 -7.26 5.67 6.42
CA TYR A 125 -7.46 7.11 6.21
C TYR A 125 -8.94 7.52 6.15
N GLY A 126 -9.84 6.75 6.79
CA GLY A 126 -11.30 6.93 6.74
C GLY A 126 -11.74 8.37 7.04
N ALA A 127 -11.22 9.00 8.09
CA ALA A 127 -11.57 10.37 8.42
C ALA A 127 -11.28 11.39 7.30
N GLY A 128 -10.18 11.22 6.56
CA GLY A 128 -9.87 12.04 5.39
C GLY A 128 -10.77 11.72 4.21
N LEU A 129 -11.02 10.43 3.97
CA LEU A 129 -11.91 9.95 2.92
C LEU A 129 -13.34 10.49 3.08
N PHE A 130 -13.90 10.46 4.30
CA PHE A 130 -15.27 10.93 4.55
C PHE A 130 -15.43 12.45 4.34
N ARG A 131 -14.44 13.26 4.72
CA ARG A 131 -14.46 14.71 4.42
C ARG A 131 -14.46 14.97 2.91
N ASN A 132 -13.60 14.25 2.20
CA ASN A 132 -13.51 14.31 0.74
C ASN A 132 -14.80 13.84 0.07
N GLN A 133 -15.40 12.78 0.58
CA GLN A 133 -16.66 12.22 0.08
C GLN A 133 -17.84 13.18 0.29
N GLN A 134 -17.86 13.91 1.40
CA GLN A 134 -18.89 14.92 1.65
C GLN A 134 -18.83 16.06 0.62
N ILE A 135 -17.64 16.63 0.37
CA ILE A 135 -17.46 17.65 -0.67
C ILE A 135 -17.88 17.13 -2.05
N LEU A 136 -17.50 15.89 -2.39
CA LEU A 136 -17.91 15.26 -3.64
C LEU A 136 -19.44 15.17 -3.77
N GLN A 137 -20.16 14.89 -2.68
CA GLN A 137 -21.63 14.78 -2.68
C GLN A 137 -22.31 16.15 -2.76
N ASP A 138 -21.74 17.16 -2.09
CA ASP A 138 -22.33 18.49 -2.01
C ASP A 138 -22.06 19.33 -3.27
N ASP A 139 -20.81 19.36 -3.73
CA ASP A 139 -20.32 20.30 -4.77
C ASP A 139 -19.68 19.61 -5.99
N GLY A 140 -19.47 18.29 -5.93
CA GLY A 140 -18.78 17.54 -6.97
C GLY A 140 -17.25 17.58 -6.86
N TRP A 141 -16.56 17.00 -7.85
CA TRP A 141 -15.10 16.92 -7.88
C TRP A 141 -14.59 16.94 -9.31
N MET A 142 -13.63 17.82 -9.60
CA MET A 142 -12.90 17.85 -10.88
C MET A 142 -11.51 17.23 -10.71
N THR A 143 -11.22 16.17 -11.46
CA THR A 143 -9.92 15.49 -11.44
C THR A 143 -9.21 15.64 -12.77
N THR A 144 -7.88 15.59 -12.74
CA THR A 144 -7.03 15.47 -13.93
C THR A 144 -5.95 14.42 -13.71
N SER A 145 -5.28 13.98 -14.77
CA SER A 145 -4.17 13.04 -14.68
C SER A 145 -2.85 13.76 -14.44
N LEU A 146 -1.87 13.09 -13.80
CA LEU A 146 -0.53 13.64 -13.61
C LEU A 146 0.12 14.02 -14.95
N THR A 147 -0.10 13.23 -15.99
CA THR A 147 0.39 13.48 -17.35
C THR A 147 -0.24 14.73 -17.96
N GLU A 148 -1.51 14.99 -17.70
CA GLU A 148 -2.17 16.18 -18.23
C GLU A 148 -1.68 17.44 -17.52
N VAL A 149 -1.48 17.39 -16.21
CA VAL A 149 -0.81 18.46 -15.47
C VAL A 149 0.58 18.72 -16.03
N ARG A 150 1.39 17.67 -16.22
CA ARG A 150 2.77 17.79 -16.72
C ARG A 150 2.88 18.48 -18.07
N ASN A 151 1.97 18.18 -18.99
CA ASN A 151 2.09 18.60 -20.39
C ASN A 151 1.36 19.90 -20.70
N ARG A 152 0.38 20.30 -19.88
CA ARG A 152 -0.50 21.44 -20.21
C ARG A 152 -0.64 22.49 -19.12
N ALA A 153 -0.37 22.16 -17.86
CA ALA A 153 -0.48 23.14 -16.80
C ALA A 153 0.67 24.16 -16.92
N ASP A 154 0.30 25.42 -17.00
CA ASP A 154 1.19 26.58 -16.89
C ASP A 154 1.30 27.07 -15.44
N LEU A 155 0.31 26.76 -14.60
CA LEU A 155 0.28 27.02 -13.16
C LEU A 155 -0.22 25.79 -12.39
N VAL A 156 0.52 25.39 -11.36
CA VAL A 156 0.07 24.39 -10.38
C VAL A 156 0.03 25.02 -9.00
N VAL A 157 -1.15 25.03 -8.38
CA VAL A 157 -1.35 25.46 -7.00
C VAL A 157 -1.51 24.22 -6.11
N VAL A 158 -0.63 24.07 -5.12
CA VAL A 158 -0.71 23.01 -4.11
C VAL A 158 -1.17 23.60 -2.79
N ALA A 159 -2.39 23.25 -2.38
CA ALA A 159 -2.95 23.67 -1.10
C ALA A 159 -2.78 22.56 -0.05
N GLY A 160 -1.98 22.85 0.99
CA GLY A 160 -1.73 21.94 2.11
C GLY A 160 -0.23 21.69 2.33
N ALA A 161 0.25 21.98 3.54
CA ALA A 161 1.68 22.03 3.85
C ALA A 161 2.43 20.70 3.72
N ARG A 162 1.72 19.56 3.76
CA ARG A 162 2.33 18.21 3.84
C ARG A 162 2.22 17.40 2.55
N ALA A 163 1.77 18.00 1.44
CA ALA A 163 1.57 17.28 0.19
C ALA A 163 2.85 16.57 -0.28
N PHE A 164 3.99 17.25 -0.22
CA PHE A 164 5.28 16.69 -0.65
C PHE A 164 5.91 15.74 0.36
N GLU A 165 5.48 15.75 1.63
CA GLU A 165 5.87 14.73 2.60
C GLU A 165 5.12 13.40 2.33
N LEU A 166 3.81 13.49 2.06
CA LEU A 166 2.95 12.34 1.82
C LEU A 166 3.16 11.73 0.43
N PHE A 167 3.56 12.55 -0.54
CA PHE A 167 3.80 12.16 -1.92
C PHE A 167 5.19 12.67 -2.39
N PRO A 168 6.30 12.05 -1.94
CA PRO A 168 7.64 12.59 -2.14
C PRO A 168 8.04 12.83 -3.61
N ARG A 169 7.55 12.00 -4.53
CA ARG A 169 7.84 12.10 -5.97
C ARG A 169 6.78 12.89 -6.75
N LEU A 170 5.84 13.56 -6.08
CA LEU A 170 4.75 14.25 -6.78
C LEU A 170 5.27 15.31 -7.74
N LEU A 171 6.21 16.15 -7.30
CA LEU A 171 6.82 17.21 -8.11
C LEU A 171 7.47 16.66 -9.37
N GLU A 172 8.29 15.62 -9.22
CA GLU A 172 8.91 14.92 -10.35
C GLU A 172 7.87 14.39 -11.35
N ARG A 173 6.69 13.97 -10.85
CA ARG A 173 5.62 13.40 -11.67
C ARG A 173 4.78 14.45 -12.41
N ILE A 174 4.66 15.66 -11.88
CA ILE A 174 3.83 16.73 -12.46
C ILE A 174 4.63 17.83 -13.15
N PHE A 175 5.95 17.93 -12.93
CA PHE A 175 6.79 18.94 -13.58
C PHE A 175 7.67 18.32 -14.65
N ASN A 176 7.77 19.00 -15.80
CA ASN A 176 8.74 18.69 -16.84
C ASN A 176 9.94 19.65 -16.71
N PRO A 177 11.16 19.15 -16.46
CA PRO A 177 12.35 20.00 -16.31
C PRO A 177 12.71 20.78 -17.58
N GLN A 178 12.26 20.35 -18.76
CA GLN A 178 12.52 21.07 -20.02
C GLN A 178 11.63 22.31 -20.21
N SER A 179 10.53 22.44 -19.48
CA SER A 179 9.59 23.56 -19.58
C SER A 179 9.42 24.37 -18.29
N CYS A 180 10.07 23.97 -17.19
CA CYS A 180 9.95 24.64 -15.88
C CYS A 180 11.18 25.48 -15.54
N ALA A 181 10.96 26.78 -15.29
CA ALA A 181 11.98 27.72 -14.82
C ALA A 181 12.57 27.33 -13.45
N LEU A 182 11.84 26.59 -12.61
CA LEU A 182 12.31 26.14 -11.29
C LEU A 182 13.41 25.07 -11.34
N ALA A 183 13.65 24.42 -12.49
CA ALA A 183 14.73 23.44 -12.64
C ALA A 183 16.13 24.09 -12.77
N GLN A 184 16.20 25.43 -12.82
CA GLN A 184 17.45 26.17 -13.04
C GLN A 184 18.16 26.58 -11.73
N ASP A 185 17.52 26.45 -10.57
CA ASP A 185 18.03 27.01 -9.30
C ASP A 185 18.52 25.98 -8.27
N THR A 186 18.72 24.71 -8.66
CA THR A 186 19.36 23.69 -7.82
C THR A 186 20.58 23.09 -8.51
N GLN A 187 21.66 23.88 -8.60
CA GLN A 187 23.05 23.40 -8.67
C GLN A 187 23.82 23.85 -7.43
#